data_AF-A0A2T9ZCU6-F1
#
_entry.id   AF-A0A2T9ZCU6-F1
#
_cell.length_a   1.000
_cell.length_b   1.000
_cell.length_c   1.000
_cell.angle_alpha   90.00
_cell.angle_beta   90.00
_cell.angle_gamma   90.00
#
_symmetry.space_group_name_H-M   'P 1'
#
loop_
_entity.id
_entity.type
_entity.pdbx_description
1 polymer ?
#
loop_
_entity_poly.entity_id
_entity_poly.type
_entity_poly.pdbx_seq_one_letter_code
_entity_poly.pdbx_strand_id
1 'polypeptide(L)'
;MASGFNNFKKVIIEESGSFDISELSGKEICVLRMPAKFDKAALKNFSFDIEADEPTIIETNSGKYDFLNVSNSNIGLEMEKFSVMLPDEFQTQHYSLDSVSKKRLFVIKESSELPDLTLAGNRAIEETKPIPRKQLPFVIAKNKFFNSSDKFEPRLASPPPEKKVKTDSNKTKTKKT
;
A
#
# COMPACT_ATOMS: atom_id res chain seq x y z
N MET A 1 33.48 -20.96 -24.83
CA MET A 1 34.59 -20.32 -24.09
C MET A 1 34.05 -19.05 -23.47
N ALA A 2 34.02 -18.94 -22.14
CA ALA A 2 33.40 -17.84 -21.41
C ALA A 2 34.40 -16.68 -21.23
N SER A 3 34.24 -15.60 -21.99
CA SER A 3 34.97 -14.34 -21.81
C SER A 3 34.04 -13.29 -21.18
N GLY A 4 33.99 -13.23 -19.85
CA GLY A 4 33.10 -12.27 -19.16
C GLY A 4 33.60 -11.74 -17.82
N PHE A 5 34.74 -12.20 -17.30
CA PHE A 5 35.18 -11.89 -15.93
C PHE A 5 36.24 -10.77 -15.80
N ASN A 6 36.57 -10.05 -16.88
CA ASN A 6 37.72 -9.13 -16.88
C ASN A 6 37.49 -7.74 -16.24
N ASN A 7 36.33 -7.46 -15.65
CA ASN A 7 36.01 -6.12 -15.11
C ASN A 7 35.89 -6.04 -13.58
N PHE A 8 36.26 -7.07 -12.83
CA PHE A 8 36.24 -7.02 -11.37
C PHE A 8 37.60 -6.58 -10.82
N LYS A 9 37.64 -5.44 -10.11
CA LYS A 9 38.79 -5.01 -9.33
C LYS A 9 38.63 -5.51 -7.89
N LYS A 10 39.71 -6.06 -7.32
CA LYS A 10 39.74 -6.40 -5.90
C LYS A 10 39.52 -5.12 -5.08
N VAL A 11 38.52 -5.14 -4.20
CA VAL A 11 38.30 -4.04 -3.25
C VAL A 11 39.36 -4.13 -2.17
N ILE A 12 40.11 -3.05 -1.98
CA ILE A 12 41.07 -2.88 -0.89
C ILE A 12 40.38 -1.99 0.13
N ILE A 13 40.18 -2.49 1.35
CA ILE A 13 39.60 -1.72 2.45
C ILE A 13 40.78 -1.20 3.26
N GLU A 14 41.10 0.09 3.10
CA GLU A 14 42.25 0.74 3.76
C GLU A 14 41.94 1.11 5.22
N GLU A 15 40.67 1.37 5.52
CA GLU A 15 40.15 1.62 6.86
C GLU A 15 39.28 0.44 7.29
N SER A 16 39.89 -0.69 7.62
CA SER A 16 39.18 -1.67 8.45
C SER A 16 38.96 -0.97 9.79
N GLY A 17 37.72 -0.57 10.09
CA GLY A 17 37.35 -0.12 11.44
C GLY A 17 37.83 -1.12 12.49
N SER A 18 37.85 -0.71 13.75
CA SER A 18 38.38 -1.47 14.89
C SER A 18 37.57 -2.73 15.26
N PHE A 19 37.08 -3.47 14.28
CA PHE A 19 36.27 -4.67 14.49
C PHE A 19 37.18 -5.81 14.92
N ASP A 20 37.29 -5.99 16.23
CA ASP A 20 37.99 -7.11 16.85
C ASP A 20 36.99 -8.25 17.12
N ILE A 21 37.24 -9.43 16.52
CA ILE A 21 36.42 -10.63 16.76
C ILE A 21 36.41 -11.01 18.24
N SER A 22 37.50 -10.75 18.96
CA SER A 22 37.64 -11.05 20.39
C SER A 22 36.54 -10.38 21.23
N GLU A 23 36.00 -9.26 20.75
CA GLU A 23 34.93 -8.53 21.39
C GLU A 23 33.52 -9.12 21.16
N LEU A 24 33.35 -10.11 20.27
CA LEU A 24 32.04 -10.68 19.97
C LEU A 24 31.52 -11.62 21.07
N SER A 25 32.39 -12.06 21.99
CA SER A 25 31.98 -12.93 23.09
C SER A 25 30.93 -12.26 23.97
N GLY A 26 29.70 -12.78 23.93
CA GLY A 26 28.55 -12.23 24.65
C GLY A 26 27.86 -11.02 23.98
N LYS A 27 28.28 -10.64 22.76
CA LYS A 27 27.61 -9.61 21.95
C LYS A 27 26.73 -10.25 20.86
N GLU A 28 25.74 -9.50 20.38
CA GLU A 28 24.88 -9.91 19.26
C GLU A 28 25.24 -9.10 18.01
N ILE A 29 25.19 -9.74 16.84
CA ILE A 29 25.33 -9.07 15.55
C ILE A 29 23.94 -8.63 15.07
N CYS A 30 23.73 -7.32 15.00
CA CYS A 30 22.50 -6.75 14.48
C CYS A 30 22.63 -6.47 12.97
N VAL A 31 21.76 -7.09 12.16
CA VAL A 31 21.68 -6.85 10.73
C VAL A 31 20.46 -5.99 10.44
N LEU A 32 20.69 -4.77 9.93
CA LEU A 32 19.64 -3.83 9.58
C LEU A 32 19.51 -3.69 8.06
N ARG A 33 18.36 -4.09 7.53
CA ARG A 33 17.97 -3.81 6.14
C ARG A 33 17.24 -2.47 6.08
N MET A 34 17.70 -1.57 5.23
CA MET A 34 17.09 -0.25 5.04
C MET A 34 16.87 0.09 3.55
N PRO A 35 15.84 0.89 3.21
CA PRO A 35 15.66 1.42 1.87
C PRO A 35 16.81 2.37 1.51
N ALA A 36 17.21 2.41 0.23
CA ALA A 36 18.31 3.26 -0.22
C ALA A 36 18.07 4.76 0.00
N LYS A 37 16.79 5.17 0.03
CA LYS A 37 16.37 6.57 0.25
C LYS A 37 16.25 6.96 1.72
N PHE A 38 16.38 5.99 2.63
CA PHE A 38 16.22 6.24 4.06
C PHE A 38 17.32 7.16 4.59
N ASP A 39 16.94 8.15 5.38
CA ASP A 39 17.87 9.07 6.01
C ASP A 39 18.63 8.40 7.17
N LYS A 40 19.90 8.05 6.92
CA LYS A 40 20.77 7.41 7.91
C LYS A 40 21.02 8.28 9.14
N ALA A 41 20.88 9.60 9.04
CA ALA A 41 21.04 10.49 10.20
C ALA A 41 19.95 10.26 11.25
N ALA A 42 18.77 9.79 10.83
CA ALA A 42 17.65 9.47 11.72
C ALA A 42 18.00 8.33 12.71
N LEU A 43 18.92 7.42 12.35
CA LEU A 43 19.33 6.32 13.23
C LEU A 43 20.01 6.79 14.52
N LYS A 44 20.68 7.96 14.50
CA LYS A 44 21.38 8.46 15.69
C LYS A 44 20.43 8.82 16.84
N ASN A 45 19.22 9.22 16.50
CA ASN A 45 18.21 9.64 17.46
C ASN A 45 17.15 8.55 17.69
N PHE A 46 17.31 7.39 17.04
CA PHE A 46 16.31 6.34 17.05
C PHE A 46 16.54 5.42 18.26
N SER A 47 15.59 5.44 19.19
CA SER A 47 15.47 4.47 20.27
C SER A 47 14.34 3.53 19.93
N PHE A 48 14.59 2.22 19.98
CA PHE A 48 13.56 1.21 19.77
C PHE A 48 13.66 0.12 20.81
N ASP A 49 12.51 -0.45 21.13
CA ASP A 49 12.46 -1.65 21.93
C ASP A 49 12.82 -2.85 21.04
N ILE A 50 13.88 -3.54 21.43
CA ILE A 50 14.46 -4.64 20.68
C ILE A 50 13.57 -5.90 20.79
N GLU A 51 12.71 -5.97 21.81
CA GLU A 51 11.79 -7.08 22.05
C GLU A 51 10.36 -6.80 21.58
N ALA A 52 10.11 -5.61 21.01
CA ALA A 52 8.80 -5.29 20.47
C ALA A 52 8.52 -6.07 19.19
N ASP A 53 7.42 -6.82 19.19
CA ASP A 53 6.87 -7.50 18.01
C ASP A 53 6.09 -6.54 17.10
N GLU A 54 5.70 -5.38 17.62
CA GLU A 54 4.96 -4.37 16.87
C GLU A 54 5.89 -3.43 16.08
N PRO A 55 5.48 -3.03 14.85
CA PRO A 55 6.26 -2.10 14.05
C PRO A 55 6.36 -0.75 14.75
N THR A 56 7.60 -0.28 14.93
CA THR A 56 7.87 1.08 15.42
C THR A 56 7.92 2.03 14.22
N ILE A 57 7.15 3.11 14.28
CA ILE A 57 7.11 4.10 13.21
C ILE A 57 8.29 5.08 13.35
N ILE A 58 9.03 5.26 12.27
CA ILE A 58 10.10 6.25 12.12
C ILE A 58 9.65 7.32 11.12
N GLU A 59 9.54 8.56 11.59
CA GLU A 59 9.32 9.71 10.73
C GLU A 59 10.65 10.40 10.43
N THR A 60 10.94 10.56 9.14
CA THR A 60 12.14 11.25 8.66
C THR A 60 11.75 12.31 7.64
N ASN A 61 12.70 13.19 7.29
CA ASN A 61 12.52 14.12 6.18
C ASN A 61 12.22 13.42 4.83
N SER A 62 12.61 12.14 4.71
CA SER A 62 12.43 11.33 3.50
C SER A 62 11.10 10.57 3.45
N GLY A 63 10.32 10.59 4.53
CA GLY A 63 9.05 9.87 4.63
C GLY A 63 8.88 9.13 5.95
N LYS A 64 7.78 8.37 6.02
CA LYS A 64 7.39 7.54 7.15
C LYS A 64 7.81 6.09 6.87
N TYR A 65 8.41 5.45 7.86
CA TYR A 65 8.93 4.11 7.74
C TYR A 65 8.50 3.25 8.93
N ASP A 66 8.29 1.97 8.68
CA ASP A 66 8.06 0.97 9.71
C ASP A 66 9.37 0.25 10.02
N PHE A 67 9.75 0.21 11.29
CA PHE A 67 10.87 -0.55 11.81
C PHE A 67 10.37 -1.81 12.49
N LEU A 68 10.88 -2.96 12.06
CA LEU A 68 10.44 -4.27 12.54
C LEU A 68 11.63 -5.11 12.99
N ASN A 69 11.52 -5.74 14.15
CA ASN A 69 12.34 -6.89 14.49
C ASN A 69 11.80 -8.11 13.75
N VAL A 70 12.62 -8.71 12.90
CA VAL A 70 12.24 -9.86 12.07
C VAL A 70 12.94 -11.15 12.48
N SER A 71 13.67 -11.14 13.60
CA SER A 71 14.50 -12.28 14.04
C SER A 71 13.70 -13.57 14.26
N ASN A 72 12.47 -13.46 14.76
CA ASN A 72 11.59 -14.60 15.07
C ASN A 72 10.26 -14.54 14.30
N SER A 73 10.18 -13.73 13.24
CA SER A 73 8.93 -13.46 12.53
C SER A 73 8.89 -14.16 11.17
N ASN A 74 7.70 -14.42 10.64
CA ASN A 74 7.54 -14.88 9.24
C ASN A 74 7.82 -13.78 8.21
N ILE A 75 8.08 -12.55 8.66
CA ILE A 75 8.48 -11.41 7.85
C ILE A 75 10.01 -11.42 7.77
N GLY A 76 10.62 -11.13 6.63
CA GLY A 76 12.07 -11.05 6.53
C GLY A 76 12.80 -12.39 6.34
N LEU A 77 12.10 -13.44 5.91
CA LEU A 77 12.66 -14.77 5.59
C LEU A 77 13.86 -14.73 4.64
N GLU A 78 13.97 -13.68 3.82
CA GLU A 78 15.13 -13.46 2.96
C GLU A 78 16.43 -13.21 3.75
N MET A 79 16.32 -12.66 4.97
CA MET A 79 17.45 -12.31 5.82
C MET A 79 17.93 -13.45 6.70
N GLU A 80 17.08 -14.43 6.99
CA GLU A 80 17.44 -15.62 7.78
C GLU A 80 18.59 -16.40 7.14
N LYS A 81 18.67 -16.38 5.80
CA LYS A 81 19.73 -17.06 5.03
C LYS A 81 21.03 -16.27 4.96
N PHE A 82 21.10 -15.10 5.60
CA PHE A 82 22.32 -14.30 5.58
C PHE A 82 23.40 -14.91 6.45
N SER A 83 24.48 -15.28 5.78
CA SER A 83 25.72 -15.62 6.43
C SER A 83 26.57 -14.36 6.59
N VAL A 84 27.19 -14.22 7.77
CA VAL A 84 28.04 -13.07 8.08
C VAL A 84 29.47 -13.54 7.89
N MET A 85 30.25 -12.75 7.16
CA MET A 85 31.68 -12.98 7.00
C MET A 85 32.44 -11.95 7.81
N LEU A 86 33.35 -12.43 8.66
CA LEU A 86 34.17 -11.59 9.55
C LEU A 86 35.64 -11.73 9.19
N PRO A 87 36.45 -10.67 9.37
CA PRO A 87 37.88 -10.71 9.05
C PRO A 87 38.61 -11.59 10.05
N ASP A 88 39.36 -12.61 9.60
CA ASP A 88 39.99 -13.62 10.48
C ASP A 88 40.98 -13.05 11.49
N GLU A 89 41.68 -12.00 11.08
CA GLU A 89 42.67 -11.29 11.89
C GLU A 89 42.56 -9.78 11.63
N PHE A 90 42.90 -9.00 12.65
CA PHE A 90 42.93 -7.54 12.58
C PHE A 90 43.80 -7.08 11.39
N GLN A 91 43.26 -6.22 10.52
CA GLN A 91 43.91 -5.70 9.30
C GLN A 91 44.15 -6.71 8.16
N THR A 92 43.61 -7.92 8.22
CA THR A 92 43.69 -8.86 7.09
C THR A 92 42.54 -8.66 6.09
N GLN A 93 42.79 -8.95 4.81
CA GLN A 93 41.76 -9.01 3.77
C GLN A 93 41.15 -10.42 3.64
N HIS A 94 41.35 -11.26 4.65
CA HIS A 94 40.85 -12.63 4.70
C HIS A 94 39.63 -12.66 5.59
N TYR A 95 38.55 -13.27 5.10
CA TYR A 95 37.27 -13.33 5.79
C TYR A 95 36.83 -14.78 5.91
N SER A 96 36.39 -15.17 7.09
CA SER A 96 35.74 -16.46 7.33
C SER A 96 34.28 -16.31 7.68
N LEU A 97 33.58 -17.44 7.62
CA LEU A 97 32.17 -17.52 7.96
C LEU A 97 31.99 -17.50 9.48
N ASP A 98 31.24 -16.52 9.98
CA ASP A 98 30.82 -16.51 11.38
C ASP A 98 29.63 -17.46 11.58
N SER A 99 29.91 -18.53 12.32
CA SER A 99 28.95 -19.59 12.67
C SER A 99 28.50 -19.56 14.14
N VAL A 100 29.14 -18.74 14.97
CA VAL A 100 28.98 -18.81 16.43
C VAL A 100 28.17 -17.63 16.97
N SER A 101 28.27 -16.45 16.36
CA SER A 101 27.64 -15.25 16.91
C SER A 101 26.12 -15.30 16.75
N LYS A 102 25.42 -14.88 17.80
CA LYS A 102 23.96 -14.70 17.76
C LYS A 102 23.63 -13.49 16.89
N LYS A 103 22.64 -13.65 16.00
CA LYS A 103 22.23 -12.63 15.04
C LYS A 103 20.84 -12.12 15.39
N ARG A 104 20.64 -10.82 15.24
CA ARG A 104 19.34 -10.17 15.34
C ARG A 104 19.06 -9.41 14.06
N LEU A 105 17.88 -9.60 13.50
CA LEU A 105 17.52 -9.13 12.17
C LEU A 105 16.45 -8.04 12.28
N PHE A 106 16.67 -6.93 11.57
CA PHE A 106 15.78 -5.79 11.54
C PHE A 106 15.52 -5.32 10.13
N VAL A 107 14.30 -4.85 9.88
CA VAL A 107 13.92 -4.26 8.59
C VAL A 107 13.26 -2.92 8.80
N ILE A 108 13.73 -1.93 8.04
CA ILE A 108 13.03 -0.68 7.80
C ILE A 108 12.30 -0.80 6.46
N LYS A 109 11.01 -0.53 6.44
CA LYS A 109 10.18 -0.49 5.22
C LYS A 109 9.50 0.85 5.11
N GLU A 110 9.19 1.29 3.89
CA GLU A 110 8.33 2.46 3.70
C GLU A 110 6.93 2.15 4.25
N SER A 111 6.42 3.03 5.10
CA SER A 111 5.09 2.90 5.67
C SER A 111 4.07 3.39 4.66
N SER A 112 3.00 2.61 4.45
CA SER A 112 1.90 3.00 3.57
C SER A 112 0.58 2.94 4.32
N GLU A 113 -0.12 4.06 4.39
CA GLU A 113 -1.45 4.12 4.97
C GLU A 113 -2.49 3.81 3.90
N LEU A 114 -3.29 2.77 4.15
CA LEU A 114 -4.44 2.47 3.31
C LEU A 114 -5.60 3.40 3.71
N PRO A 115 -6.28 4.02 2.75
CA PRO A 115 -7.42 4.88 3.06
C PRO A 115 -8.56 4.05 3.68
N ASP A 116 -9.23 4.63 4.68
CA ASP A 116 -10.42 4.01 5.27
C ASP A 116 -11.61 4.10 4.29
N LEU A 117 -12.07 2.96 3.81
CA LEU A 117 -13.18 2.83 2.88
C LEU A 117 -14.53 2.62 3.57
N THR A 118 -14.57 2.56 4.90
CA THR A 118 -15.80 2.22 5.66
C THR A 118 -16.94 3.19 5.36
N LEU A 119 -16.64 4.50 5.31
CA LEU A 119 -17.62 5.53 4.97
C LEU A 119 -18.13 5.42 3.53
N ALA A 120 -17.24 5.11 2.58
CA ALA A 120 -17.60 4.91 1.18
C ALA A 120 -18.46 3.65 1.00
N GLY A 121 -18.13 2.57 1.71
CA GLY A 121 -18.90 1.33 1.73
C GLY A 121 -20.33 1.55 2.27
N ASN A 122 -20.46 2.28 3.37
CA ASN A 122 -21.77 2.60 3.94
C ASN A 122 -22.64 3.43 2.97
N ARG A 123 -22.06 4.43 2.30
CA ARG A 123 -22.78 5.22 1.28
C ARG A 123 -23.20 4.39 0.07
N ALA A 124 -22.33 3.50 -0.41
CA ALA A 124 -22.65 2.61 -1.52
C ALA A 124 -23.85 1.70 -1.19
N ILE A 125 -23.95 1.20 0.04
CA ILE A 125 -25.11 0.41 0.49
C ILE A 125 -26.41 1.23 0.43
N GLU A 126 -26.36 2.52 0.78
CA GLU A 126 -27.53 3.39 0.70
C GLU A 126 -27.93 3.76 -0.74
N GLU A 127 -26.95 4.05 -1.60
CA GLU A 127 -27.15 4.54 -2.96
C GLU A 127 -27.49 3.41 -3.96
N THR A 128 -27.02 2.19 -3.72
CA THR A 128 -27.30 1.01 -4.57
C THR A 128 -28.58 0.27 -4.21
N LYS A 129 -29.43 0.86 -3.35
CA LYS A 129 -30.75 0.30 -3.07
C LYS A 129 -31.49 0.02 -4.39
N PRO A 130 -32.03 -1.19 -4.59
CA PRO A 130 -32.67 -1.57 -5.84
C PRO A 130 -33.75 -0.55 -6.22
N ILE A 131 -33.53 0.19 -7.29
CA ILE A 131 -34.52 1.14 -7.78
C ILE A 131 -35.66 0.31 -8.38
N PRO A 132 -36.88 0.36 -7.82
CA PRO A 132 -38.00 -0.38 -8.38
C PRO A 132 -38.23 0.11 -9.81
N ARG A 133 -38.30 -0.84 -10.76
CA ARG A 133 -38.61 -0.50 -12.15
C ARG A 133 -39.97 0.17 -12.18
N LYS A 134 -40.03 1.39 -12.72
CA LYS A 134 -41.30 2.07 -12.97
C LYS A 134 -42.08 1.27 -14.00
N GLN A 135 -43.20 0.68 -13.59
CA GLN A 135 -44.13 0.05 -14.51
C GLN A 135 -44.77 1.15 -15.37
N LEU A 136 -44.74 0.98 -16.69
CA LEU A 136 -45.40 1.90 -17.61
C LEU A 136 -46.92 1.89 -17.30
N PRO A 137 -47.55 3.07 -17.08
CA PRO A 137 -48.92 3.11 -16.57
C PRO A 137 -50.00 2.61 -17.55
N PHE A 138 -49.64 2.24 -18.79
CA PHE A 138 -50.58 1.80 -19.82
C PHE A 138 -49.96 0.79 -20.79
N VAL A 139 -49.64 -0.42 -20.30
CA VAL A 139 -49.25 -1.52 -21.18
C VAL A 139 -50.52 -2.11 -21.81
N ILE A 140 -50.89 -1.58 -22.98
CA ILE A 140 -51.99 -2.16 -23.77
C ILE A 140 -51.45 -3.41 -24.46
N ALA A 141 -52.09 -4.56 -24.20
CA ALA A 141 -51.77 -5.79 -24.90
C ALA A 141 -52.01 -5.62 -26.40
N LYS A 142 -50.95 -5.59 -27.21
CA LYS A 142 -51.05 -5.69 -28.67
C LYS A 142 -51.24 -7.15 -29.08
N ASN A 143 -52.29 -7.80 -28.58
CA ASN A 143 -52.72 -9.07 -29.14
C ASN A 143 -53.63 -8.78 -30.34
N LYS A 144 -53.05 -8.85 -31.55
CA LYS A 144 -53.82 -8.99 -32.78
C LYS A 144 -54.31 -10.44 -32.87
N PHE A 145 -55.33 -10.80 -32.09
CA PHE A 145 -56.15 -11.93 -32.47
C PHE A 145 -57.00 -11.47 -33.65
N PHE A 146 -56.70 -12.05 -34.82
CA PHE A 146 -57.54 -11.93 -35.99
C PHE A 146 -58.88 -12.60 -35.68
N ASN A 147 -59.95 -11.80 -35.79
CA ASN A 147 -61.38 -12.17 -35.83
C ASN A 147 -61.90 -12.70 -34.46
N SER A 148 -62.98 -12.18 -33.87
CA SER A 148 -64.30 -11.96 -34.47
C SER A 148 -65.14 -10.98 -33.64
N SER A 149 -65.73 -10.00 -34.32
CA SER A 149 -67.05 -9.38 -34.02
C SER A 149 -67.42 -9.08 -32.57
N ASP A 150 -66.83 -8.03 -31.98
CA ASP A 150 -67.55 -7.25 -30.97
C ASP A 150 -67.16 -5.77 -31.09
N LYS A 151 -68.20 -4.92 -31.08
CA LYS A 151 -68.08 -3.46 -31.31
C LYS A 151 -67.26 -2.84 -30.17
N PHE A 152 -66.02 -2.47 -30.46
CA PHE A 152 -65.28 -1.51 -29.65
C PHE A 152 -65.75 -0.10 -30.02
N GLU A 153 -66.54 0.54 -29.17
CA GLU A 153 -66.67 2.00 -29.19
C GLU A 153 -65.42 2.62 -28.53
N PRO A 154 -64.57 3.36 -29.26
CA PRO A 154 -63.50 4.11 -28.63
C PRO A 154 -64.10 5.33 -27.93
N ARG A 155 -64.12 5.32 -26.59
CA ARG A 155 -64.31 6.56 -25.83
C ARG A 155 -63.16 7.52 -26.17
N LEU A 156 -63.54 8.71 -26.62
CA LEU A 156 -62.68 9.81 -27.03
C LEU A 156 -61.49 10.01 -26.07
N ALA A 157 -60.30 10.06 -26.66
CA ALA A 157 -59.06 10.40 -25.98
C ALA A 157 -59.22 11.75 -25.24
N SER A 158 -58.98 11.75 -23.93
CA SER A 158 -58.69 12.98 -23.21
C SER A 158 -57.30 13.48 -23.63
N PRO A 159 -57.11 14.80 -23.79
CA PRO A 159 -55.86 15.36 -24.29
C PRO A 159 -54.71 15.11 -23.31
N PRO A 160 -53.46 15.03 -23.80
CA PRO A 160 -52.28 14.81 -22.95
C PRO A 160 -52.09 16.00 -21.99
N PRO A 161 -51.56 15.78 -20.77
CA PRO A 161 -51.29 16.88 -19.85
C PRO A 161 -50.24 17.82 -20.45
N GLU A 162 -50.55 19.12 -20.38
CA GLU A 162 -49.74 20.22 -20.88
C GLU A 162 -48.30 20.15 -20.37
N LYS A 163 -47.34 20.29 -21.30
CA LYS A 163 -45.94 20.53 -20.96
C LYS A 163 -45.84 21.85 -20.19
N LYS A 164 -45.53 21.80 -18.89
CA LYS A 164 -45.00 22.96 -18.18
C LYS A 164 -43.65 23.32 -18.79
N VAL A 165 -43.65 24.36 -19.62
CA VAL A 165 -42.45 25.04 -20.10
C VAL A 165 -41.73 25.61 -18.86
N LYS A 166 -40.47 25.22 -18.66
CA LYS A 166 -39.56 25.89 -17.74
C LYS A 166 -39.31 27.31 -18.29
N THR A 167 -39.87 28.32 -17.65
CA THR A 167 -39.38 29.69 -17.79
C THR A 167 -38.13 29.83 -16.93
N ASP A 168 -36.98 29.90 -17.60
CA ASP A 168 -35.75 30.45 -17.05
C ASP A 168 -36.00 31.92 -16.69
N SER A 169 -36.03 32.23 -15.40
CA SER A 169 -35.90 33.60 -14.92
C SER A 169 -34.46 33.84 -14.47
N ASN A 170 -33.63 34.21 -15.43
CA ASN A 170 -32.44 35.03 -15.19
C ASN A 170 -32.90 36.38 -14.61
N LYS A 171 -32.48 36.73 -13.39
CA LYS A 171 -32.37 38.13 -12.96
C LYS A 171 -31.21 38.34 -11.98
N THR A 172 -30.14 38.88 -12.56
CA THR A 172 -29.34 40.02 -12.09
C THR A 172 -28.76 40.02 -10.68
N LYS A 173 -27.42 40.03 -10.69
CA LYS A 173 -26.52 40.73 -9.76
C LYS A 173 -27.13 42.03 -9.22
N THR A 174 -27.00 42.23 -7.91
CA THR A 174 -26.82 43.58 -7.34
C THR A 174 -25.68 43.56 -6.35
N LYS A 175 -24.70 44.41 -6.64
CA LYS A 175 -23.52 44.76 -5.87
C LYS A 175 -23.89 46.00 -5.03
N LYS A 176 -23.61 45.97 -3.73
CA LYS A 176 -23.43 47.14 -2.84
C LYS A 176 -22.43 46.67 -1.77
N THR A 177 -21.18 47.12 -1.85
CA THR A 177 -20.59 48.24 -1.07
C THR A 177 -20.81 48.06 0.42
#